data_AF-A0A971LG32-F1
#
_entry.id   AF-A0A971LG32-F1
#
_cell.length_a   1.000
_cell.length_b   1.000
_cell.length_c   1.000
_cell.angle_alpha   90.00
_cell.angle_beta   90.00
_cell.angle_gamma   90.00
#
_symmetry.space_group_name_H-M   'P 1'
#
loop_
_entity.id
_entity.type
_entity.pdbx_description
1 polymer ?
#
loop_
_entity_poly.entity_id
_entity_poly.type
_entity_poly.pdbx_seq_one_letter_code
_entity_poly.pdbx_strand_id
1 'polypeptide(L)'
;MNKHQQKVVIMFLLPIFVLSAFKLVWPDQAISAQENRSLQQRPVFSWSNFIDGSFGRDTEKWFADQFPFRNTLIQVNNSVKELMSFSFDDDQVTLIQGPANDLGSGQILTDDDPAETLAPEPSVSNAGGQNDPSETSNDQVDNEPDTTESSVVPAETSELDKTETTVAPAPVEPLPTPGVEGEVADYSAVIIVNNVAMEIYGFSQSKSDYYAELINRLAAKVDSAQVYNLLAPTAIEFYSPEKYHSLSSSQAVAIDNTYSRLSPEIRSVDAYSELAAHWQDYIYFRSDHHWTALGAYYGYRAFAAAAGIEPVPLEALTHGRIEGDFLGSLYRYTQSSVLAATPDIVNYYEPAVTAIGTAYQDVSMQNGRSIELINKTTKTKSQYLAFIEGDHPLAHYNTSTKNGRSVIVIKESYGNAFVPYLASHYENVYVADPRSINMDLPAFVQDNNINDIVVINYTFAISNSKWVEGFNKMIG
;
A
#
# COMPACT_ATOMS: atom_id res chain seq x y z
N MET A 1 -8.98 -14.75 -49.89
CA MET A 1 -9.58 -15.00 -48.57
C MET A 1 -10.85 -15.81 -48.74
N ASN A 2 -10.94 -17.00 -48.15
CA ASN A 2 -12.13 -17.85 -48.31
C ASN A 2 -13.31 -17.30 -47.45
N LYS A 3 -14.54 -17.78 -47.72
CA LYS A 3 -15.74 -17.30 -47.02
C LYS A 3 -15.67 -17.48 -45.49
N HIS A 4 -14.88 -18.43 -45.00
CA HIS A 4 -14.68 -18.66 -43.57
C HIS A 4 -13.76 -17.59 -42.97
N GLN A 5 -12.62 -17.30 -43.60
CA GLN A 5 -11.72 -16.22 -43.22
C GLN A 5 -12.39 -14.85 -43.28
N GLN A 6 -13.26 -14.60 -44.26
CA GLN A 6 -14.07 -13.38 -44.33
C GLN A 6 -15.01 -13.24 -43.13
N LYS A 7 -15.67 -14.33 -42.71
CA LYS A 7 -16.54 -14.32 -41.53
C LYS A 7 -15.75 -14.06 -40.24
N VAL A 8 -14.56 -14.65 -40.10
CA VAL A 8 -13.69 -14.42 -38.93
C VAL A 8 -13.21 -12.96 -38.88
N VAL A 9 -12.77 -12.41 -40.01
CA VAL A 9 -12.35 -10.99 -40.10
C VAL A 9 -13.51 -10.05 -39.78
N ILE A 10 -14.70 -10.30 -40.32
CA ILE A 10 -15.89 -9.48 -40.02
C ILE A 10 -16.26 -9.60 -38.54
N MET A 11 -16.27 -10.80 -37.98
CA MET A 11 -16.57 -11.04 -36.56
C MET A 11 -15.60 -10.28 -35.64
N PHE A 12 -14.33 -10.17 -36.01
CA PHE A 12 -13.32 -9.45 -35.21
C PHE A 12 -13.35 -7.93 -35.42
N LEU A 13 -13.50 -7.45 -36.66
CA LEU A 13 -13.42 -6.01 -36.98
C LEU A 13 -14.73 -5.26 -36.79
N LEU A 14 -15.89 -5.92 -36.97
CA LEU A 14 -17.20 -5.27 -36.85
C LEU A 14 -17.41 -4.67 -35.44
N PRO A 15 -17.15 -5.37 -34.32
CA PRO A 15 -17.29 -4.79 -32.99
C PRO A 15 -16.36 -3.61 -32.76
N ILE A 16 -15.11 -3.67 -33.23
CA ILE A 16 -14.13 -2.58 -33.11
C ILE A 16 -14.63 -1.34 -33.84
N PHE A 17 -15.13 -1.51 -35.06
CA PHE A 17 -15.62 -0.39 -35.88
C PHE A 17 -16.90 0.21 -35.29
N VAL A 18 -17.81 -0.63 -34.79
CA VAL A 18 -19.05 -0.20 -34.14
C VAL A 18 -18.75 0.56 -32.85
N LEU A 19 -17.88 0.04 -31.98
CA LEU A 19 -17.49 0.72 -30.74
C LEU A 19 -16.74 2.03 -31.00
N SER A 20 -15.87 2.07 -32.02
CA SER A 20 -15.18 3.30 -32.43
C SER A 20 -16.14 4.36 -32.96
N ALA A 21 -17.14 3.96 -33.76
CA ALA A 21 -18.18 4.87 -34.22
C ALA A 21 -19.09 5.32 -33.08
N PHE A 22 -19.40 4.42 -32.14
CA PHE A 22 -20.22 4.71 -30.98
C PHE A 22 -19.52 5.69 -30.02
N LYS A 23 -18.18 5.65 -29.92
CA LYS A 23 -17.39 6.63 -29.15
C LYS A 23 -17.61 8.08 -29.60
N LEU A 24 -17.94 8.32 -30.86
CA LEU A 24 -18.17 9.69 -31.37
C LEU A 24 -19.41 10.35 -30.74
N VAL A 25 -20.37 9.55 -30.28
CA VAL A 25 -21.61 10.01 -29.63
C VAL A 25 -21.65 9.71 -28.14
N TRP A 26 -20.67 8.96 -27.61
CA TRP A 26 -20.55 8.65 -26.19
C TRP A 26 -19.99 9.85 -25.42
N PRO A 27 -20.67 10.32 -24.36
CA PRO A 27 -20.22 11.49 -23.62
C PRO A 27 -18.98 11.18 -22.80
N ASP A 28 -18.03 12.11 -22.81
CA ASP A 28 -16.84 12.05 -21.98
C ASP A 28 -17.25 12.13 -20.50
N GLN A 29 -16.71 11.24 -19.67
CA GLN A 29 -16.90 11.19 -18.23
C GLN A 29 -15.78 12.00 -17.56
N ALA A 30 -16.14 12.81 -16.56
CA ALA A 30 -15.17 13.58 -15.79
C ALA A 30 -14.44 12.72 -14.74
N ILE A 31 -15.17 11.80 -14.11
CA ILE A 31 -14.70 11.00 -12.97
C ILE A 31 -15.08 9.54 -13.20
N SER A 32 -14.18 8.62 -12.85
CA SER A 32 -14.51 7.20 -12.72
C SER A 32 -14.82 6.88 -11.27
N ALA A 33 -16.10 6.65 -10.97
CA ALA A 33 -16.53 6.23 -9.63
C ALA A 33 -15.91 4.88 -9.21
N GLN A 34 -15.62 3.99 -10.16
CA GLN A 34 -15.05 2.67 -9.91
C GLN A 34 -13.53 2.71 -9.65
N GLU A 35 -12.83 3.69 -10.23
CA GLU A 35 -11.38 3.86 -10.01
C GLU A 35 -11.05 4.97 -9.01
N ASN A 36 -12.07 5.70 -8.54
CA ASN A 36 -11.99 6.90 -7.71
C ASN A 36 -10.88 7.87 -8.18
N ARG A 37 -10.91 8.22 -9.47
CA ARG A 37 -9.97 9.17 -10.09
C ARG A 37 -10.64 10.00 -11.18
N SER A 38 -10.10 11.19 -11.42
CA SER A 38 -10.41 12.00 -12.59
C SER A 38 -9.93 11.31 -13.87
N LEU A 39 -10.79 11.27 -14.87
CA LEU A 39 -10.47 10.72 -16.17
C LEU A 39 -9.82 11.79 -17.06
N GLN A 40 -8.87 11.38 -17.88
CA GLN A 40 -8.22 12.27 -18.83
C GLN A 40 -9.29 12.91 -19.72
N GLN A 41 -9.29 14.24 -19.76
CA GLN A 41 -10.15 15.03 -20.63
C GLN A 41 -9.47 15.26 -21.96
N ARG A 42 -10.28 15.64 -22.97
CA ARG A 42 -9.79 15.81 -24.34
C ARG A 42 -8.60 16.78 -24.37
N PRO A 43 -7.40 16.33 -24.81
CA PRO A 43 -6.23 17.19 -24.82
C PRO A 43 -6.40 18.35 -25.81
N VAL A 44 -5.91 19.52 -25.42
CA VAL A 44 -5.88 20.71 -26.27
C VAL A 44 -4.61 20.68 -27.09
N PHE A 45 -4.74 20.79 -28.42
CA PHE A 45 -3.60 20.82 -29.31
C PHE A 45 -2.78 22.11 -29.12
N SER A 46 -1.47 21.95 -28.94
CA SER A 46 -0.50 23.04 -29.02
C SER A 46 0.79 22.54 -29.67
N TRP A 47 1.53 23.43 -30.33
CA TRP A 47 2.80 23.08 -30.96
C TRP A 47 3.88 22.67 -29.94
N SER A 48 3.83 23.19 -28.72
CA SER A 48 4.71 22.75 -27.63
C SER A 48 4.45 21.29 -27.26
N ASN A 49 3.18 20.95 -27.01
CA ASN A 49 2.76 19.64 -26.52
C ASN A 49 2.88 18.56 -27.59
N PHE A 50 2.84 18.95 -28.87
CA PHE A 50 3.09 18.04 -29.98
C PHE A 50 4.58 17.67 -30.09
N ILE A 51 5.48 18.65 -29.90
CA ILE A 51 6.94 18.45 -30.03
C ILE A 51 7.51 17.67 -28.82
N ASP A 52 7.00 17.91 -27.61
CA ASP A 52 7.42 17.19 -26.40
C ASP A 52 6.74 15.80 -26.21
N GLY A 53 5.86 15.43 -27.15
CA GLY A 53 5.14 14.15 -27.19
C GLY A 53 4.00 14.02 -26.16
N SER A 54 3.72 15.03 -25.34
CA SER A 54 2.64 15.00 -24.35
C SER A 54 1.27 14.90 -25.01
N PHE A 55 1.05 15.57 -26.14
CA PHE A 55 -0.22 15.51 -26.87
C PHE A 55 -0.58 14.08 -27.32
N GLY A 56 0.42 13.30 -27.76
CA GLY A 56 0.21 11.91 -28.14
C GLY A 56 -0.16 11.04 -26.94
N ARG A 57 0.63 11.11 -25.86
CA ARG A 57 0.40 10.38 -24.62
C ARG A 57 -0.97 10.72 -24.01
N ASP A 58 -1.33 11.99 -23.96
CA ASP A 58 -2.61 12.46 -23.42
C ASP A 58 -3.79 12.03 -24.29
N THR A 59 -3.61 11.96 -25.61
CA THR A 59 -4.66 11.49 -26.55
C THR A 59 -4.91 10.00 -26.38
N GLU A 60 -3.85 9.20 -26.25
CA GLU A 60 -3.96 7.76 -25.97
C GLU A 60 -4.64 7.51 -24.63
N LYS A 61 -4.21 8.24 -23.59
CA LYS A 61 -4.81 8.17 -22.25
C LYS A 61 -6.28 8.60 -22.24
N TRP A 62 -6.62 9.69 -22.93
CA TRP A 62 -8.02 10.12 -23.12
C TRP A 62 -8.84 9.06 -23.83
N PHE A 63 -8.32 8.47 -24.92
CA PHE A 63 -9.05 7.43 -25.64
C PHE A 63 -9.28 6.19 -24.77
N ALA A 64 -8.27 5.77 -24.00
CA ALA A 64 -8.37 4.66 -23.05
C ALA A 64 -9.36 4.94 -21.91
N ASP A 65 -9.38 6.18 -21.39
CA ASP A 65 -10.26 6.60 -20.30
C ASP A 65 -11.72 6.76 -20.74
N GLN A 66 -11.95 7.22 -21.97
CA GLN A 66 -13.28 7.52 -22.51
C GLN A 66 -13.87 6.40 -23.39
N PHE A 67 -13.25 5.21 -23.39
CA PHE A 67 -13.70 4.11 -24.24
C PHE A 67 -15.09 3.58 -23.81
N PRO A 68 -16.05 3.38 -24.74
CA PRO A 68 -17.37 2.87 -24.39
C PRO A 68 -17.30 1.50 -23.70
N PHE A 69 -18.08 1.32 -22.63
CA PHE A 69 -18.14 0.07 -21.85
C PHE A 69 -16.80 -0.38 -21.24
N ARG A 70 -15.83 0.53 -21.06
CA ARG A 70 -14.52 0.24 -20.47
C ARG A 70 -14.60 -0.64 -19.22
N ASN A 71 -15.43 -0.27 -18.25
CA ASN A 71 -15.54 -1.01 -16.98
C ASN A 71 -16.05 -2.44 -17.21
N THR A 72 -17.03 -2.63 -18.10
CA THR A 72 -17.52 -3.95 -18.48
C THR A 72 -16.44 -4.78 -19.17
N LEU A 73 -15.63 -4.17 -20.06
CA LEU A 73 -14.53 -4.86 -20.74
C LEU A 73 -13.42 -5.27 -19.76
N ILE A 74 -13.09 -4.41 -18.79
CA ILE A 74 -12.13 -4.74 -17.73
C ILE A 74 -12.66 -5.91 -16.88
N GLN A 75 -13.93 -5.87 -16.48
CA GLN A 75 -14.57 -6.96 -15.73
C GLN A 75 -14.59 -8.28 -16.51
N VAL A 76 -14.91 -8.25 -17.80
CA VAL A 76 -14.88 -9.44 -18.67
C VAL A 76 -13.45 -9.96 -18.82
N ASN A 77 -12.48 -9.09 -19.07
CA ASN A 77 -11.07 -9.46 -19.13
C ASN A 77 -10.60 -10.12 -17.83
N ASN A 78 -11.00 -9.58 -16.69
CA ASN A 78 -10.63 -10.13 -15.40
C ASN A 78 -11.36 -11.44 -15.10
N SER A 79 -12.62 -11.59 -15.50
CA SER A 79 -13.36 -12.86 -15.43
C SER A 79 -12.69 -13.94 -16.29
N VAL A 80 -12.17 -13.56 -17.48
CA VAL A 80 -11.43 -14.47 -18.36
C VAL A 80 -10.06 -14.81 -17.77
N LYS A 81 -9.33 -13.83 -17.21
CA LYS A 81 -8.07 -14.08 -16.48
C LYS A 81 -8.28 -15.01 -15.28
N GLU A 82 -9.34 -14.77 -14.51
CA GLU A 82 -9.75 -15.60 -13.38
C GLU A 82 -10.06 -17.04 -13.83
N LEU A 83 -10.87 -17.19 -14.89
CA LEU A 83 -11.14 -18.51 -15.49
C LEU A 83 -9.88 -19.22 -16.00
N MET A 84 -8.92 -18.47 -16.55
CA MET A 84 -7.64 -19.02 -17.01
C MET A 84 -6.67 -19.32 -15.84
N SER A 85 -6.73 -18.59 -14.73
CA SER A 85 -5.96 -18.88 -13.53
C SER A 85 -6.51 -20.05 -12.72
N PHE A 86 -7.82 -20.34 -12.84
CA PHE A 86 -8.49 -21.49 -12.25
C PHE A 86 -7.99 -22.88 -12.74
N SER A 87 -6.95 -22.95 -13.60
CA SER A 87 -6.49 -24.22 -14.18
C SER A 87 -5.23 -24.84 -13.56
N PHE A 88 -4.57 -24.28 -12.54
CA PHE A 88 -3.35 -24.93 -11.98
C PHE A 88 -3.06 -24.63 -10.49
N ASP A 89 -3.96 -24.94 -9.55
CA ASP A 89 -3.66 -25.40 -8.17
C ASP A 89 -4.96 -25.54 -7.34
N ASP A 90 -4.99 -26.44 -6.35
CA ASP A 90 -6.10 -26.63 -5.40
C ASP A 90 -6.26 -25.45 -4.40
N ASP A 91 -5.29 -24.53 -4.37
CA ASP A 91 -5.35 -23.35 -3.51
C ASP A 91 -5.89 -22.17 -4.32
N GLN A 92 -7.01 -21.57 -3.89
CA GLN A 92 -7.66 -20.40 -4.51
C GLN A 92 -6.75 -19.16 -4.49
N VAL A 93 -5.71 -19.16 -5.31
CA VAL A 93 -4.70 -18.11 -5.38
C VAL A 93 -4.65 -17.53 -6.79
N THR A 94 -4.74 -16.21 -6.88
CA THR A 94 -4.65 -15.48 -8.14
C THR A 94 -3.47 -14.51 -8.10
N LEU A 95 -2.57 -14.60 -9.07
CA LEU A 95 -1.50 -13.63 -9.28
C LEU A 95 -1.91 -12.63 -10.37
N ILE A 96 -1.93 -11.34 -10.02
CA ILE A 96 -2.28 -10.26 -10.93
C ILE A 96 -1.06 -9.35 -11.09
N GLN A 97 -0.54 -9.29 -12.32
CA GLN A 97 0.49 -8.34 -12.73
C GLN A 97 -0.13 -7.26 -13.59
N GLY A 98 0.23 -6.01 -13.31
CA GLY A 98 -0.16 -4.84 -14.08
C GLY A 98 0.97 -3.80 -14.10
N PRO A 99 0.85 -2.75 -14.93
CA PRO A 99 1.82 -1.66 -14.90
C PRO A 99 1.98 -1.15 -13.46
N ALA A 100 3.20 -0.78 -13.08
CA ALA A 100 3.49 -0.24 -11.76
C ALA A 100 2.71 1.06 -11.52
N ASN A 101 1.53 0.90 -10.94
CA ASN A 101 0.79 1.98 -10.33
C ASN A 101 1.27 2.04 -8.88
N ASP A 102 1.74 3.21 -8.46
CA ASP A 102 2.09 3.49 -7.06
C ASP A 102 0.82 3.41 -6.21
N LEU A 103 0.57 2.24 -5.62
CA LEU A 103 -0.59 1.97 -4.79
C LEU A 103 -0.58 2.84 -3.52
N GLY A 104 0.60 3.22 -3.05
CA GLY A 104 0.82 4.22 -2.01
C GLY A 104 1.00 5.64 -2.54
N SER A 105 0.40 5.99 -3.68
CA SER A 105 0.31 7.39 -4.09
C SER A 105 -0.66 8.14 -3.16
N GLY A 106 -0.20 9.24 -2.58
CA GLY A 106 -0.95 9.93 -1.53
C GLY A 106 -2.28 10.48 -2.00
N GLN A 107 -3.28 10.49 -1.10
CA GLN A 107 -4.66 10.91 -1.38
C GLN A 107 -5.15 11.89 -0.31
N ILE A 108 -5.90 12.91 -0.73
CA ILE A 108 -6.54 13.89 0.16
C ILE A 108 -8.06 13.81 -0.07
N LEU A 109 -8.84 13.89 1.00
CA LEU A 109 -10.29 13.95 0.93
C LEU A 109 -10.72 15.32 0.38
N THR A 110 -11.46 15.35 -0.73
CA THR A 110 -11.93 16.58 -1.37
C THR A 110 -13.44 16.71 -1.30
N ASP A 111 -13.97 17.94 -1.39
CA ASP A 111 -15.41 18.19 -1.38
C ASP A 111 -16.15 17.56 -2.58
N ASP A 112 -15.40 17.19 -3.63
CA ASP A 112 -15.91 16.57 -4.86
C ASP A 112 -15.83 15.02 -4.85
N ASP A 113 -15.38 14.41 -3.74
CA ASP A 113 -15.35 12.95 -3.61
C ASP A 113 -16.79 12.40 -3.69
N PRO A 114 -17.11 11.52 -4.66
CA PRO A 114 -18.50 11.20 -4.98
C PRO A 114 -19.20 10.49 -3.82
N ALA A 115 -20.27 11.12 -3.31
CA ALA A 115 -21.27 10.49 -2.46
C ALA A 115 -22.12 9.49 -3.25
N GLU A 116 -22.60 8.44 -2.57
CA GLU A 116 -23.25 7.26 -3.15
C GLU A 116 -24.29 7.52 -4.26
N THR A 117 -24.21 6.70 -5.32
CA THR A 117 -25.41 6.10 -5.93
C THR A 117 -25.22 4.58 -5.95
N LEU A 118 -25.96 3.86 -5.10
CA LEU A 118 -26.08 2.41 -5.17
C LEU A 118 -27.09 2.06 -6.27
N ALA A 119 -26.67 1.31 -7.27
CA ALA A 119 -27.60 0.59 -8.17
C ALA A 119 -28.10 -0.69 -7.46
N PRO A 120 -29.32 -1.16 -7.75
CA PRO A 120 -30.08 -2.02 -6.86
C PRO A 120 -29.53 -3.44 -6.77
N GLU A 121 -29.72 -4.07 -5.60
CA GLU A 121 -29.36 -5.45 -5.31
C GLU A 121 -29.98 -6.45 -6.31
N PRO A 122 -29.26 -7.53 -6.68
CA PRO A 122 -29.89 -8.66 -7.35
C PRO A 122 -30.76 -9.42 -6.35
N SER A 123 -32.05 -9.51 -6.68
CA SER A 123 -33.07 -10.28 -5.98
C SER A 123 -32.65 -11.75 -5.77
N VAL A 124 -32.47 -12.15 -4.52
CA VAL A 124 -32.33 -13.57 -4.16
C VAL A 124 -33.72 -14.21 -4.16
N SER A 125 -33.97 -15.11 -5.11
CA SER A 125 -35.15 -15.96 -5.08
C SER A 125 -34.99 -17.05 -4.02
N ASN A 126 -35.76 -16.94 -2.94
CA ASN A 126 -36.00 -18.02 -1.98
C ASN A 126 -36.61 -19.24 -2.70
N ALA A 127 -35.98 -20.39 -2.55
CA ALA A 127 -36.65 -21.69 -2.56
C ALA A 127 -36.01 -22.54 -1.45
N GLY A 128 -36.76 -22.69 -0.36
CA GLY A 128 -36.37 -23.47 0.80
C GLY A 128 -36.41 -24.98 0.53
N GLY A 129 -35.80 -25.72 1.45
CA GLY A 129 -35.84 -27.17 1.49
C GLY A 129 -35.00 -27.72 2.63
N GLN A 130 -35.53 -27.61 3.86
CA GLN A 130 -35.15 -28.46 5.00
C GLN A 130 -35.11 -29.94 4.57
N ASN A 131 -34.14 -30.70 5.09
CA ASN A 131 -34.36 -31.91 5.90
C ASN A 131 -33.01 -32.60 6.21
N ASP A 132 -32.64 -32.62 7.48
CA ASP A 132 -31.91 -33.71 8.16
C ASP A 132 -32.98 -34.71 8.66
N PRO A 133 -32.75 -36.03 8.73
CA PRO A 133 -32.06 -36.60 9.90
C PRO A 133 -31.09 -37.78 9.60
N SER A 134 -29.94 -37.75 10.27
CA SER A 134 -29.27 -38.84 11.02
C SER A 134 -29.63 -40.32 10.74
N GLU A 135 -28.61 -41.18 10.58
CA GLU A 135 -28.44 -42.43 11.37
C GLU A 135 -27.10 -43.17 11.10
N THR A 136 -26.33 -43.34 12.20
CA THR A 136 -25.55 -44.51 12.67
C THR A 136 -24.90 -45.55 11.74
N SER A 137 -23.62 -45.86 12.00
CA SER A 137 -23.07 -47.15 12.53
C SER A 137 -21.57 -47.31 12.17
N ASN A 138 -20.68 -47.46 13.18
CA ASN A 138 -19.88 -48.67 13.52
C ASN A 138 -19.07 -49.26 12.35
N ASP A 139 -17.77 -49.60 12.42
CA ASP A 139 -16.96 -50.12 13.52
C ASP A 139 -15.46 -50.09 13.14
N GLN A 140 -14.61 -50.07 14.19
CA GLN A 140 -13.29 -50.73 14.36
C GLN A 140 -12.10 -50.35 13.44
N VAL A 141 -11.04 -49.72 13.98
CA VAL A 141 -9.93 -50.27 14.80
C VAL A 141 -9.00 -51.17 13.98
N ASP A 142 -7.78 -50.70 13.71
CA ASP A 142 -6.56 -51.38 14.12
C ASP A 142 -5.36 -50.41 14.09
N ASN A 143 -4.62 -50.43 15.20
CA ASN A 143 -3.45 -49.61 15.50
C ASN A 143 -2.20 -50.49 15.41
N GLU A 144 -1.13 -49.89 14.86
CA GLU A 144 0.28 -50.08 15.22
C GLU A 144 0.99 -51.43 14.93
N PRO A 145 2.33 -51.49 15.05
CA PRO A 145 3.36 -50.56 14.56
C PRO A 145 4.48 -51.37 13.86
N ASP A 146 5.50 -50.72 13.29
CA ASP A 146 6.90 -51.02 13.67
C ASP A 146 7.91 -50.06 12.98
N THR A 147 9.10 -50.10 13.51
CA THR A 147 10.09 -49.05 13.67
C THR A 147 11.35 -49.26 12.83
N THR A 148 12.09 -48.15 12.68
CA THR A 148 13.56 -48.03 12.53
C THR A 148 14.28 -48.72 11.36
N GLU A 149 15.05 -47.92 10.61
CA GLU A 149 16.52 -48.02 10.71
C GLU A 149 17.24 -46.80 10.13
N SER A 150 18.39 -46.52 10.75
CA SER A 150 19.31 -45.42 10.54
C SER A 150 20.42 -45.87 9.57
N SER A 151 20.96 -44.99 8.71
CA SER A 151 22.38 -45.07 8.33
C SER A 151 22.92 -43.81 7.66
N VAL A 152 24.21 -43.60 7.88
CA VAL A 152 24.97 -42.35 7.82
C VAL A 152 26.21 -42.58 6.92
N VAL A 153 26.41 -41.72 5.89
CA VAL A 153 27.71 -41.21 5.33
C VAL A 153 28.55 -42.30 4.58
N PRO A 154 29.47 -42.02 3.60
CA PRO A 154 30.35 -40.85 3.51
C PRO A 154 30.66 -40.22 2.14
N ALA A 155 31.25 -39.03 2.26
CA ALA A 155 32.01 -38.31 1.25
C ALA A 155 33.33 -39.02 0.90
N GLU A 156 33.79 -38.85 -0.35
CA GLU A 156 35.17 -39.12 -0.74
C GLU A 156 35.73 -37.97 -1.59
N THR A 157 36.86 -37.49 -1.13
CA THR A 157 37.81 -36.57 -1.71
C THR A 157 38.69 -37.27 -2.76
N SER A 158 39.12 -36.55 -3.81
CA SER A 158 40.33 -36.91 -4.55
C SER A 158 41.11 -35.65 -4.95
N GLU A 159 42.26 -35.48 -4.32
CA GLU A 159 43.34 -34.56 -4.71
C GLU A 159 44.09 -35.11 -5.94
N LEU A 160 44.58 -34.21 -6.79
CA LEU A 160 45.76 -34.45 -7.62
C LEU A 160 46.52 -33.14 -7.81
N ASP A 161 47.70 -33.11 -7.20
CA ASP A 161 48.73 -32.07 -7.22
C ASP A 161 49.41 -31.95 -8.59
N LYS A 162 49.69 -30.71 -9.02
CA LYS A 162 50.93 -30.32 -9.73
C LYS A 162 51.06 -28.80 -9.86
N THR A 163 52.09 -28.31 -9.18
CA THR A 163 52.79 -27.02 -9.31
C THR A 163 52.97 -26.48 -10.74
N GLU A 164 52.61 -25.20 -10.96
CA GLU A 164 53.34 -24.34 -11.90
C GLU A 164 53.22 -22.83 -11.56
N THR A 165 54.38 -22.24 -11.28
CA THR A 165 54.86 -20.85 -11.40
C THR A 165 53.86 -19.69 -11.53
N THR A 166 53.88 -18.83 -10.52
CA THR A 166 53.27 -17.49 -10.47
C THR A 166 53.79 -16.53 -11.55
N VAL A 167 52.89 -16.03 -12.40
CA VAL A 167 53.03 -14.75 -13.09
C VAL A 167 51.73 -13.96 -12.84
N ALA A 168 51.84 -12.82 -12.16
CA ALA A 168 50.70 -11.95 -11.91
C ALA A 168 50.14 -11.39 -13.24
N PRO A 169 48.84 -11.56 -13.55
CA PRO A 169 48.25 -10.88 -14.70
C PRO A 169 48.03 -9.40 -14.36
N ALA A 170 48.38 -8.53 -15.31
CA ALA A 170 48.09 -7.10 -15.25
C ALA A 170 46.57 -6.86 -15.08
N PRO A 171 46.14 -5.74 -14.47
CA PRO A 171 44.73 -5.41 -14.31
C PRO A 171 44.05 -5.37 -15.68
N VAL A 172 43.15 -6.31 -15.93
CA VAL A 172 42.24 -6.26 -17.07
C VAL A 172 41.12 -5.32 -16.65
N GLU A 173 40.98 -4.18 -17.33
CA GLU A 173 39.79 -3.34 -17.16
C GLU A 173 38.55 -4.20 -17.42
N PRO A 174 37.55 -4.21 -16.53
CA PRO A 174 36.36 -5.01 -16.73
C PRO A 174 35.70 -4.58 -18.05
N LEU A 175 35.48 -5.54 -18.94
CA LEU A 175 34.71 -5.33 -20.15
C LEU A 175 33.34 -4.75 -19.75
N PRO A 176 32.88 -3.65 -20.38
CA PRO A 176 31.57 -3.12 -20.10
C PRO A 176 30.52 -4.21 -20.37
N THR A 177 29.76 -4.56 -19.34
CA THR A 177 28.63 -5.48 -19.46
C THR A 177 27.69 -4.93 -20.53
N PRO A 178 27.33 -5.68 -21.58
CA PRO A 178 26.35 -5.22 -22.55
C PRO A 178 25.02 -4.95 -21.83
N GLY A 179 24.70 -3.68 -21.61
CA GLY A 179 23.38 -3.25 -21.16
C GLY A 179 22.45 -3.21 -22.36
N VAL A 180 21.32 -3.90 -22.28
CA VAL A 180 20.24 -3.68 -23.24
C VAL A 180 19.58 -2.36 -22.85
N GLU A 181 19.76 -1.31 -23.65
CA GLU A 181 18.88 -0.13 -23.57
C GLU A 181 17.48 -0.58 -24.02
N GLY A 182 16.59 -0.73 -23.06
CA GLY A 182 15.17 -0.97 -23.26
C GLY A 182 14.41 -0.32 -22.11
N GLU A 183 13.20 0.17 -22.37
CA GLU A 183 12.32 0.59 -21.30
C GLU A 183 12.07 -0.61 -20.37
N VAL A 184 12.49 -0.49 -19.11
CA VAL A 184 12.11 -1.45 -18.06
C VAL A 184 10.65 -1.15 -17.74
N ALA A 185 9.75 -2.05 -18.12
CA ALA A 185 8.39 -2.01 -17.62
C ALA A 185 8.42 -2.46 -16.16
N ASP A 186 8.30 -1.51 -15.22
CA ASP A 186 8.04 -1.83 -13.82
C ASP A 186 6.64 -2.43 -13.71
N TYR A 187 6.54 -3.63 -13.13
CA TYR A 187 5.28 -4.30 -12.83
C TYR A 187 5.12 -4.37 -11.31
N SER A 188 3.98 -3.91 -10.80
CA SER A 188 3.54 -4.28 -9.44
C SER A 188 2.78 -5.60 -9.53
N ALA A 189 2.96 -6.46 -8.54
CA ALA A 189 2.26 -7.74 -8.48
C ALA A 189 1.42 -7.82 -7.21
N VAL A 190 0.15 -8.19 -7.37
CA VAL A 190 -0.79 -8.46 -6.29
C VAL A 190 -1.13 -9.94 -6.31
N ILE A 191 -1.01 -10.59 -5.15
CA ILE A 191 -1.49 -11.94 -4.91
C ILE A 191 -2.81 -11.86 -4.13
N ILE A 192 -3.83 -12.60 -4.59
CA ILE A 192 -5.09 -12.77 -3.86
C ILE A 192 -5.13 -14.19 -3.35
N VAL A 193 -5.27 -14.36 -2.04
CA VAL A 193 -5.42 -15.66 -1.38
C VAL A 193 -6.74 -15.66 -0.65
N ASN A 194 -7.63 -16.59 -1.00
CA ASN A 194 -9.04 -16.54 -0.57
C ASN A 194 -9.64 -15.17 -0.96
N ASN A 195 -10.00 -14.36 0.03
CA ASN A 195 -10.54 -13.03 -0.16
C ASN A 195 -9.62 -11.90 0.31
N VAL A 196 -8.31 -12.14 0.46
CA VAL A 196 -7.32 -11.15 0.89
C VAL A 196 -6.35 -10.87 -0.25
N ALA A 197 -6.28 -9.61 -0.68
CA ALA A 197 -5.30 -9.13 -1.64
C ALA A 197 -4.06 -8.58 -0.92
N MET A 198 -2.89 -8.87 -1.48
CA MET A 198 -1.60 -8.53 -0.88
C MET A 198 -0.60 -8.14 -1.97
N GLU A 199 0.17 -7.08 -1.73
CA GLU A 199 1.24 -6.66 -2.63
C GLU A 199 2.50 -7.50 -2.41
N ILE A 200 3.08 -7.99 -3.51
CA ILE A 200 4.35 -8.71 -3.47
C ILE A 200 5.48 -7.74 -3.15
N TYR A 201 6.22 -8.02 -2.06
CA TYR A 201 7.29 -7.16 -1.61
C TYR A 201 8.65 -7.59 -2.20
N GLY A 202 9.35 -6.62 -2.79
CA GLY A 202 10.72 -6.79 -3.27
C GLY A 202 11.71 -6.05 -2.38
N PHE A 203 12.62 -6.78 -1.73
CA PHE A 203 13.66 -6.16 -0.92
C PHE A 203 14.81 -5.64 -1.79
N SER A 204 15.23 -4.39 -1.53
CA SER A 204 16.41 -3.79 -2.11
C SER A 204 17.29 -3.22 -1.01
N GLN A 205 18.42 -3.89 -0.76
CA GLN A 205 19.39 -3.46 0.26
C GLN A 205 19.89 -2.04 0.01
N SER A 206 20.23 -1.66 -1.23
CA SER A 206 20.71 -0.31 -1.53
C SER A 206 19.67 0.77 -1.21
N LYS A 207 18.38 0.52 -1.44
CA LYS A 207 17.30 1.46 -1.09
C LYS A 207 17.09 1.54 0.43
N SER A 208 17.16 0.41 1.13
CA SER A 208 17.10 0.35 2.59
C SER A 208 18.28 1.09 3.24
N ASP A 209 19.50 0.86 2.75
CA ASP A 209 20.73 1.52 3.21
C ASP A 209 20.63 3.04 3.02
N TYR A 210 20.14 3.50 1.86
CA TYR A 210 19.96 4.92 1.58
C TYR A 210 18.88 5.55 2.47
N TYR A 211 17.76 4.86 2.69
CA TYR A 211 16.73 5.33 3.62
C TYR A 211 17.29 5.50 5.04
N ALA A 212 18.04 4.50 5.54
CA ALA A 212 18.70 4.59 6.85
C ALA A 212 19.68 5.77 6.93
N GLU A 213 20.44 6.04 5.85
CA GLU A 213 21.32 7.21 5.75
C GLU A 213 20.54 8.53 5.91
N LEU A 214 19.36 8.66 5.29
CA LEU A 214 18.53 9.86 5.42
C LEU A 214 18.04 10.06 6.87
N ILE A 215 17.62 9.00 7.55
CA ILE A 215 17.22 9.09 8.97
C ILE A 215 18.42 9.49 9.85
N ASN A 216 19.59 8.91 9.60
CA ASN A 216 20.82 9.29 10.30
C ASN A 216 21.19 10.76 10.08
N ARG A 217 21.06 11.26 8.84
CA ARG A 217 21.29 12.67 8.51
C ARG A 217 20.29 13.59 9.20
N LEU A 218 19.02 13.21 9.31
CA LEU A 218 18.03 13.96 10.06
C LEU A 218 18.43 14.06 11.54
N ALA A 219 18.73 12.91 12.17
CA ALA A 219 19.12 12.87 13.58
C ALA A 219 20.35 13.74 13.86
N ALA A 220 21.37 13.68 12.98
CA ALA A 220 22.58 14.49 13.11
C ALA A 220 22.38 16.01 12.95
N LYS A 221 21.22 16.45 12.43
CA LYS A 221 20.87 17.87 12.26
C LYS A 221 19.90 18.39 13.31
N VAL A 222 19.35 17.51 14.14
CA VAL A 222 18.31 17.85 15.11
C VAL A 222 18.73 17.39 16.50
N ASP A 223 19.26 18.33 17.28
CA ASP A 223 19.67 18.06 18.66
C ASP A 223 18.52 18.25 19.68
N SER A 224 17.45 18.96 19.28
CA SER A 224 16.37 19.38 20.20
C SER A 224 15.22 18.38 20.32
N ALA A 225 15.20 17.33 19.48
CA ALA A 225 14.10 16.38 19.41
C ALA A 225 14.59 14.93 19.33
N GLN A 226 13.85 14.01 19.96
CA GLN A 226 14.10 12.57 19.81
C GLN A 226 13.53 12.08 18.47
N VAL A 227 14.39 11.48 17.64
CA VAL A 227 13.97 10.84 16.38
C VAL A 227 13.56 9.39 16.64
N TYR A 228 12.38 9.03 16.14
CA TYR A 228 11.84 7.68 16.09
C TYR A 228 11.66 7.25 14.64
N ASN A 229 11.97 5.99 14.36
CA ASN A 229 11.76 5.41 13.05
C ASN A 229 10.86 4.17 13.17
N LEU A 230 9.72 4.19 12.48
CA LEU A 230 8.75 3.11 12.44
C LEU A 230 8.57 2.64 10.99
N LEU A 231 9.07 1.45 10.70
CA LEU A 231 8.75 0.69 9.49
C LEU A 231 7.69 -0.36 9.80
N ALA A 232 6.50 -0.20 9.23
CA ALA A 232 5.41 -1.16 9.36
C ALA A 232 5.47 -2.21 8.23
N PRO A 233 5.40 -3.51 8.53
CA PRO A 233 5.18 -4.52 7.51
C PRO A 233 3.81 -4.35 6.83
N THR A 234 3.62 -4.97 5.68
CA THR A 234 2.31 -5.07 4.99
C THR A 234 1.68 -6.45 5.20
N ALA A 235 0.41 -6.58 4.81
CA ALA A 235 -0.39 -7.79 4.92
C ALA A 235 0.31 -9.07 4.40
N ILE A 236 1.14 -8.97 3.34
CA ILE A 236 1.81 -10.13 2.76
C ILE A 236 2.77 -10.83 3.73
N GLU A 237 3.34 -10.10 4.69
CA GLU A 237 4.28 -10.67 5.66
C GLU A 237 3.62 -11.72 6.56
N PHE A 238 2.32 -11.57 6.83
CA PHE A 238 1.60 -12.41 7.79
C PHE A 238 0.59 -13.36 7.16
N TYR A 239 -0.01 -12.99 6.02
CA TYR A 239 -1.11 -13.75 5.43
C TYR A 239 -0.73 -14.52 4.15
N SER A 240 0.49 -14.33 3.64
CA SER A 240 0.97 -15.08 2.48
C SER A 240 1.22 -16.56 2.85
N PRO A 241 0.66 -17.53 2.12
CA PRO A 241 1.01 -18.94 2.28
C PRO A 241 2.50 -19.17 2.00
N GLU A 242 3.12 -20.06 2.78
CA GLU A 242 4.56 -20.35 2.72
C GLU A 242 5.05 -20.67 1.29
N LYS A 243 4.24 -21.37 0.50
CA LYS A 243 4.58 -21.72 -0.89
C LYS A 243 4.77 -20.51 -1.82
N TYR A 244 4.19 -19.36 -1.49
CA TYR A 244 4.33 -18.10 -2.25
C TYR A 244 5.37 -17.14 -1.66
N HIS A 245 6.02 -17.51 -0.54
CA HIS A 245 7.12 -16.72 0.02
C HIS A 245 8.31 -16.61 -0.95
N SER A 246 8.48 -17.57 -1.87
CA SER A 246 9.49 -17.46 -2.93
C SER A 246 9.33 -16.25 -3.85
N LEU A 247 8.13 -15.67 -3.93
CA LEU A 247 7.83 -14.50 -4.74
C LEU A 247 8.02 -13.17 -3.98
N SER A 248 8.01 -13.20 -2.64
CA SER A 248 8.09 -12.02 -1.78
C SER A 248 9.31 -12.08 -0.88
N SER A 249 10.08 -11.00 -0.82
CA SER A 249 11.14 -10.88 0.19
C SER A 249 10.53 -10.76 1.60
N SER A 250 11.26 -11.21 2.62
CA SER A 250 10.85 -11.00 4.02
C SER A 250 11.00 -9.53 4.40
N GLN A 251 9.91 -8.96 4.92
CA GLN A 251 9.90 -7.60 5.45
C GLN A 251 10.58 -7.52 6.81
N ALA A 252 10.56 -8.60 7.60
CA ALA A 252 11.36 -8.69 8.83
C ALA A 252 12.85 -8.45 8.54
N VAL A 253 13.39 -9.11 7.51
CA VAL A 253 14.79 -8.94 7.09
C VAL A 253 15.06 -7.53 6.59
N ALA A 254 14.14 -6.94 5.82
CA ALA A 254 14.29 -5.57 5.33
C ALA A 254 14.28 -4.53 6.46
N ILE A 255 13.42 -4.73 7.46
CA ILE A 255 13.32 -3.87 8.65
C ILE A 255 14.61 -4.00 9.48
N ASP A 256 15.06 -5.22 9.79
CA ASP A 256 16.31 -5.47 10.52
C ASP A 256 17.53 -4.89 9.80
N ASN A 257 17.58 -5.06 8.47
CA ASN A 257 18.63 -4.49 7.64
C ASN A 257 18.66 -2.95 7.74
N THR A 258 17.49 -2.31 7.71
CA THR A 258 17.40 -0.86 7.88
C THR A 258 17.83 -0.45 9.29
N TYR A 259 17.28 -1.09 10.32
CA TYR A 259 17.46 -0.70 11.71
C TYR A 259 18.90 -0.92 12.21
N SER A 260 19.58 -1.97 11.73
CA SER A 260 20.99 -2.23 12.05
C SER A 260 21.97 -1.15 11.55
N ARG A 261 21.51 -0.24 10.67
CA ARG A 261 22.28 0.89 10.13
C ARG A 261 21.92 2.23 10.73
N LEU A 262 20.91 2.28 11.60
CA LEU A 262 20.53 3.51 12.27
C LEU A 262 21.54 3.86 13.37
N SER A 263 21.78 5.16 13.56
CA SER A 263 22.52 5.68 14.68
C SER A 263 21.88 5.22 16.00
N PRO A 264 22.66 4.88 17.04
CA PRO A 264 22.14 4.51 18.36
C PRO A 264 21.27 5.58 19.03
N GLU A 265 21.36 6.84 18.58
CA GLU A 265 20.56 7.96 19.06
C GLU A 265 19.12 7.92 18.54
N ILE A 266 18.87 7.21 17.43
CA ILE A 266 17.54 7.02 16.86
C ILE A 266 16.86 5.86 17.60
N ARG A 267 15.60 6.05 17.98
CA ARG A 267 14.79 4.99 18.57
C ARG A 267 14.01 4.25 17.49
N SER A 268 14.47 3.05 17.14
CA SER A 268 13.72 2.13 16.29
C SER A 268 12.43 1.68 16.99
N VAL A 269 11.33 1.70 16.26
CA VAL A 269 10.01 1.25 16.75
C VAL A 269 9.73 -0.14 16.21
N ASP A 270 9.57 -1.12 17.10
CA ASP A 270 9.31 -2.52 16.74
C ASP A 270 7.81 -2.76 16.49
N ALA A 271 7.31 -2.18 15.40
CA ALA A 271 5.94 -2.42 14.95
C ALA A 271 5.74 -3.85 14.43
N TYR A 272 6.81 -4.50 13.93
CA TYR A 272 6.76 -5.85 13.41
C TYR A 272 6.28 -6.83 14.49
N SER A 273 6.95 -6.86 15.65
CA SER A 273 6.63 -7.81 16.70
C SER A 273 5.22 -7.59 17.28
N GLU A 274 4.81 -6.33 17.46
CA GLU A 274 3.45 -6.01 17.93
C GLU A 274 2.39 -6.46 16.93
N LEU A 275 2.57 -6.20 15.63
CA LEU A 275 1.64 -6.67 14.59
C LEU A 275 1.64 -8.20 14.46
N ALA A 276 2.81 -8.82 14.54
CA ALA A 276 2.97 -10.28 14.49
C ALA A 276 2.29 -10.96 15.68
N ALA A 277 2.30 -10.37 16.88
CA ALA A 277 1.58 -10.91 18.04
C ALA A 277 0.05 -10.87 17.87
N HIS A 278 -0.44 -9.99 17.00
CA HIS A 278 -1.86 -9.71 16.76
C HIS A 278 -2.31 -10.05 15.33
N TRP A 279 -1.56 -10.89 14.61
CA TRP A 279 -1.82 -11.18 13.19
C TRP A 279 -3.22 -11.76 12.92
N GLN A 280 -3.79 -12.46 13.91
CA GLN A 280 -5.14 -13.05 13.84
C GLN A 280 -6.26 -12.02 13.97
N ASP A 281 -5.97 -10.84 14.51
CA ASP A 281 -6.93 -9.74 14.56
C ASP A 281 -7.12 -9.14 13.16
N TYR A 282 -8.19 -8.37 12.97
CA TYR A 282 -8.46 -7.68 11.71
C TYR A 282 -7.59 -6.41 11.57
N ILE A 283 -6.27 -6.61 11.42
CA ILE A 283 -5.25 -5.54 11.44
C ILE A 283 -4.84 -5.02 10.06
N TYR A 284 -5.19 -5.71 8.98
CA TYR A 284 -5.08 -5.21 7.60
C TYR A 284 -6.41 -5.33 6.86
N PHE A 285 -6.66 -4.39 5.96
CA PHE A 285 -7.77 -4.51 5.03
C PHE A 285 -7.52 -5.65 4.04
N ARG A 286 -8.59 -6.26 3.54
CA ARG A 286 -8.48 -7.33 2.56
C ARG A 286 -8.40 -6.80 1.14
N SER A 287 -9.03 -5.66 0.89
CA SER A 287 -9.18 -5.04 -0.43
C SER A 287 -8.38 -3.74 -0.57
N ASP A 288 -7.62 -3.34 0.45
CA ASP A 288 -6.83 -2.11 0.49
C ASP A 288 -5.41 -2.38 0.97
N HIS A 289 -4.44 -1.58 0.53
CA HIS A 289 -3.03 -1.79 0.88
C HIS A 289 -2.66 -1.37 2.30
N HIS A 290 -3.52 -0.65 3.01
CA HIS A 290 -3.24 -0.16 4.36
C HIS A 290 -3.54 -1.20 5.45
N TRP A 291 -2.92 -1.01 6.61
CA TRP A 291 -3.44 -1.53 7.86
C TRP A 291 -4.83 -0.93 8.21
N THR A 292 -5.58 -1.59 9.08
CA THR A 292 -6.80 -1.01 9.68
C THR A 292 -6.43 -0.04 10.81
N ALA A 293 -7.41 0.68 11.35
CA ALA A 293 -7.19 1.48 12.57
C ALA A 293 -6.69 0.63 13.75
N LEU A 294 -7.07 -0.64 13.83
CA LEU A 294 -6.58 -1.58 14.85
C LEU A 294 -5.12 -1.97 14.59
N GLY A 295 -4.72 -2.20 13.33
CA GLY A 295 -3.31 -2.39 12.99
C GLY A 295 -2.47 -1.16 13.34
N ALA A 296 -2.98 0.04 13.01
CA ALA A 296 -2.35 1.30 13.39
C ALA A 296 -2.26 1.49 14.91
N TYR A 297 -3.24 1.00 15.67
CA TYR A 297 -3.20 0.99 17.14
C TYR A 297 -2.04 0.14 17.68
N TYR A 298 -1.77 -1.03 17.09
CA TYR A 298 -0.61 -1.84 17.49
C TYR A 298 0.72 -1.19 17.09
N GLY A 299 0.78 -0.52 15.93
CA GLY A 299 1.92 0.34 15.59
C GLY A 299 2.12 1.50 16.59
N TYR A 300 1.03 2.10 17.05
CA TYR A 300 1.02 3.09 18.13
C TYR A 300 1.50 2.51 19.47
N ARG A 301 1.10 1.29 19.84
CA ARG A 301 1.62 0.62 21.04
C ARG A 301 3.13 0.38 20.96
N ALA A 302 3.64 -0.03 19.81
CA ALA A 302 5.07 -0.15 19.58
C ALA A 302 5.79 1.19 19.76
N PHE A 303 5.24 2.26 19.17
CA PHE A 303 5.77 3.62 19.34
C PHE A 303 5.74 4.04 20.82
N ALA A 304 4.63 3.78 21.51
CA ALA A 304 4.47 4.11 22.92
C ALA A 304 5.56 3.46 23.79
N ALA A 305 5.83 2.17 23.55
CA ALA A 305 6.90 1.44 24.21
C ALA A 305 8.29 2.07 23.94
N ALA A 306 8.59 2.40 22.67
CA ALA A 306 9.86 3.04 22.31
C ALA A 306 10.01 4.46 22.90
N ALA A 307 8.91 5.20 23.02
CA ALA A 307 8.87 6.55 23.58
C ALA A 307 8.83 6.56 25.12
N GLY A 308 8.59 5.41 25.76
CA GLY A 308 8.41 5.30 27.20
C GLY A 308 7.14 6.01 27.69
N ILE A 309 6.09 6.03 26.85
CA ILE A 309 4.77 6.56 27.21
C ILE A 309 3.80 5.39 27.42
N GLU A 310 2.88 5.53 28.37
CA GLU A 310 1.82 4.55 28.58
C GLU A 310 0.78 4.68 27.46
N PRO A 311 0.50 3.62 26.68
CA PRO A 311 -0.51 3.70 25.64
C PRO A 311 -1.92 3.85 26.23
N VAL A 312 -2.80 4.60 25.56
CA VAL A 312 -4.22 4.60 25.91
C VAL A 312 -4.77 3.21 25.58
N PRO A 313 -5.39 2.50 26.54
CA PRO A 313 -5.92 1.18 26.28
C PRO A 313 -7.09 1.25 25.29
N LEU A 314 -7.22 0.25 24.42
CA LEU A 314 -8.19 0.24 23.31
C LEU A 314 -9.63 0.43 23.81
N GLU A 315 -9.96 -0.16 24.96
CA GLU A 315 -11.26 -0.06 25.62
C GLU A 315 -11.60 1.34 26.16
N ALA A 316 -10.60 2.21 26.35
CA ALA A 316 -10.81 3.60 26.74
C ALA A 316 -11.07 4.53 25.53
N LEU A 317 -10.88 4.02 24.30
CA LEU A 317 -11.14 4.78 23.08
C LEU A 317 -12.61 4.62 22.66
N THR A 318 -13.22 5.74 22.27
CA THR A 318 -14.57 5.69 21.69
C THR A 318 -14.44 5.06 20.31
N HIS A 319 -15.18 4.00 20.05
CA HIS A 319 -15.05 3.25 18.80
C HIS A 319 -16.37 3.19 18.03
N GLY A 320 -16.24 2.97 16.73
CA GLY A 320 -17.37 2.79 15.84
C GLY A 320 -16.89 2.40 14.45
N ARG A 321 -17.79 2.51 13.47
CA ARG A 321 -17.49 2.27 12.07
C ARG A 321 -17.91 3.46 11.22
N ILE A 322 -17.15 3.71 10.16
CA ILE A 322 -17.60 4.56 9.05
C ILE A 322 -18.74 3.84 8.35
N GLU A 323 -19.80 4.56 7.97
CA GLU A 323 -20.94 3.95 7.30
C GLU A 323 -20.62 3.59 5.84
N GLY A 324 -21.04 2.39 5.44
CA GLY A 324 -20.93 1.88 4.08
C GLY A 324 -19.85 0.83 3.91
N ASP A 325 -19.86 0.19 2.75
CA ASP A 325 -18.90 -0.84 2.37
C ASP A 325 -17.62 -0.22 1.79
N PHE A 326 -16.47 -0.78 2.15
CA PHE A 326 -15.17 -0.32 1.68
C PHE A 326 -14.54 -1.31 0.69
N LEU A 327 -14.29 -0.84 -0.53
CA LEU A 327 -13.50 -1.54 -1.53
C LEU A 327 -12.27 -0.69 -1.87
N GLY A 328 -11.12 -1.15 -1.39
CA GLY A 328 -9.89 -0.36 -1.38
C GLY A 328 -9.13 -0.28 -2.70
N SER A 329 -7.93 0.26 -2.59
CA SER A 329 -6.91 0.37 -3.63
C SER A 329 -6.56 -0.95 -4.32
N LEU A 330 -6.45 -2.06 -3.58
CA LEU A 330 -6.13 -3.36 -4.16
C LEU A 330 -7.31 -3.93 -4.94
N TYR A 331 -8.55 -3.70 -4.50
CA TYR A 331 -9.71 -3.95 -5.34
C TYR A 331 -9.71 -3.07 -6.59
N ARG A 332 -9.44 -1.76 -6.47
CA ARG A 332 -9.37 -0.87 -7.63
C ARG A 332 -8.33 -1.33 -8.65
N TYR A 333 -7.20 -1.84 -8.19
CA TYR A 333 -6.11 -2.37 -9.01
C TYR A 333 -6.47 -3.70 -9.68
N THR A 334 -7.05 -4.63 -8.93
CA THR A 334 -7.30 -6.01 -9.39
C THR A 334 -8.65 -6.16 -10.09
N GLN A 335 -9.64 -5.36 -9.70
CA GLN A 335 -11.07 -5.52 -9.98
C GLN A 335 -11.55 -6.96 -9.77
N SER A 336 -11.02 -7.62 -8.74
CA SER A 336 -11.34 -9.01 -8.41
C SER A 336 -12.78 -9.15 -7.92
N SER A 337 -13.49 -10.13 -8.47
CA SER A 337 -14.85 -10.49 -8.10
C SER A 337 -14.94 -10.98 -6.65
N VAL A 338 -13.93 -11.72 -6.18
CA VAL A 338 -13.85 -12.24 -4.81
C VAL A 338 -13.74 -11.11 -3.79
N LEU A 339 -12.93 -10.09 -4.06
CA LEU A 339 -12.83 -8.91 -3.20
C LEU A 339 -14.14 -8.10 -3.21
N ALA A 340 -14.77 -7.95 -4.38
CA ALA A 340 -16.07 -7.27 -4.50
C ALA A 340 -17.18 -7.96 -3.69
N ALA A 341 -17.13 -9.28 -3.57
CA ALA A 341 -18.09 -10.07 -2.81
C ALA A 341 -17.92 -9.96 -1.29
N THR A 342 -16.76 -9.50 -0.81
CA THR A 342 -16.47 -9.33 0.62
C THR A 342 -15.87 -7.96 0.92
N PRO A 343 -16.64 -6.86 0.80
CA PRO A 343 -16.15 -5.53 1.11
C PRO A 343 -15.67 -5.44 2.57
N ASP A 344 -14.69 -4.60 2.78
CA ASP A 344 -14.16 -4.29 4.10
C ASP A 344 -15.05 -3.31 4.87
N ILE A 345 -14.83 -3.24 6.18
CA ILE A 345 -15.39 -2.21 7.05
C ILE A 345 -14.26 -1.35 7.61
N VAL A 346 -14.48 -0.04 7.70
CA VAL A 346 -13.53 0.88 8.33
C VAL A 346 -13.99 1.18 9.75
N ASN A 347 -13.34 0.54 10.72
CA ASN A 347 -13.52 0.86 12.14
C ASN A 347 -12.63 2.05 12.53
N TYR A 348 -13.07 2.85 13.49
CA TYR A 348 -12.28 3.92 14.08
C TYR A 348 -12.19 3.76 15.60
N TYR A 349 -11.12 4.29 16.18
CA TYR A 349 -10.89 4.40 17.61
C TYR A 349 -10.47 5.83 17.91
N GLU A 350 -11.38 6.59 18.51
CA GLU A 350 -11.26 8.01 18.77
C GLU A 350 -10.77 8.24 20.20
N PRO A 351 -9.65 8.96 20.39
CA PRO A 351 -9.19 9.32 21.72
C PRO A 351 -10.18 10.28 22.40
N ALA A 352 -10.30 10.18 23.72
CA ALA A 352 -11.15 11.04 24.54
C ALA A 352 -10.57 12.46 24.73
N VAL A 353 -10.08 13.08 23.65
CA VAL A 353 -9.49 14.41 23.60
C VAL A 353 -10.05 15.17 22.41
N THR A 354 -10.32 16.46 22.59
CA THR A 354 -10.62 17.33 21.45
C THR A 354 -9.33 17.72 20.74
N ALA A 355 -9.32 17.67 19.41
CA ALA A 355 -8.23 18.15 18.57
C ALA A 355 -8.79 19.05 17.46
N ILE A 356 -8.29 20.28 17.38
CA ILE A 356 -8.65 21.23 16.31
C ILE A 356 -7.62 21.05 15.20
N GLY A 357 -8.03 20.44 14.08
CA GLY A 357 -7.18 20.16 12.93
C GLY A 357 -7.25 21.24 11.85
N THR A 358 -6.10 21.63 11.31
CA THR A 358 -6.01 22.50 10.13
C THR A 358 -4.95 21.99 9.16
N ALA A 359 -5.31 21.83 7.89
CA ALA A 359 -4.40 21.53 6.77
C ALA A 359 -3.88 22.83 6.12
N TYR A 360 -2.62 22.83 5.74
CA TYR A 360 -1.91 23.93 5.11
C TYR A 360 -1.15 23.45 3.85
N GLN A 361 -0.92 24.38 2.94
CA GLN A 361 -0.16 24.12 1.71
C GLN A 361 1.36 24.24 1.92
N ASP A 362 1.79 25.00 2.94
CA ASP A 362 3.20 25.26 3.23
C ASP A 362 3.44 25.56 4.72
N VAL A 363 4.71 25.73 5.08
CA VAL A 363 5.19 25.97 6.46
C VAL A 363 4.79 27.33 7.04
N SER A 364 4.24 28.26 6.25
CA SER A 364 3.75 29.54 6.78
C SER A 364 2.50 29.38 7.65
N MET A 365 1.81 28.23 7.50
CA MET A 365 0.56 27.91 8.18
C MET A 365 -0.51 29.01 8.01
N GLN A 366 -0.54 29.66 6.83
CA GLN A 366 -1.55 30.64 6.47
C GLN A 366 -2.66 30.02 5.62
N ASN A 367 -3.86 30.59 5.67
CA ASN A 367 -5.03 30.20 4.84
C ASN A 367 -5.37 28.69 4.91
N GLY A 368 -5.28 28.10 6.10
CA GLY A 368 -5.53 26.67 6.28
C GLY A 368 -7.00 26.27 6.12
N ARG A 369 -7.22 24.99 5.75
CA ARG A 369 -8.53 24.33 5.69
C ARG A 369 -8.77 23.54 6.97
N SER A 370 -9.93 23.69 7.60
CA SER A 370 -10.32 22.86 8.75
C SER A 370 -10.41 21.39 8.32
N ILE A 371 -9.86 20.49 9.14
CA ILE A 371 -9.89 19.04 8.93
C ILE A 371 -10.21 18.34 10.25
N GLU A 372 -10.77 17.14 10.17
CA GLU A 372 -11.07 16.32 11.34
C GLU A 372 -9.96 15.28 11.60
N LEU A 373 -9.70 14.98 12.87
CA LEU A 373 -8.79 13.89 13.25
C LEU A 373 -9.32 12.53 12.74
N ILE A 374 -10.65 12.35 12.85
CA ILE A 374 -11.41 11.23 12.30
C ILE A 374 -12.74 11.76 11.75
N ASN A 375 -12.88 11.87 10.44
CA ASN A 375 -14.11 12.28 9.77
C ASN A 375 -15.12 11.11 9.73
N LYS A 376 -15.98 11.04 10.74
CA LYS A 376 -16.94 9.93 10.94
C LYS A 376 -18.13 9.98 9.98
N THR A 377 -18.36 11.10 9.31
CA THR A 377 -19.54 11.32 8.47
C THR A 377 -19.24 11.24 6.97
N THR A 378 -17.96 11.04 6.62
CA THR A 378 -17.54 10.93 5.22
C THR A 378 -18.31 9.86 4.46
N LYS A 379 -18.61 10.16 3.19
CA LYS A 379 -19.31 9.28 2.25
C LYS A 379 -18.43 8.88 1.06
N THR A 380 -17.13 9.16 1.13
CA THR A 380 -16.16 8.80 0.10
C THR A 380 -16.05 7.28 -0.05
N LYS A 381 -15.78 6.81 -1.27
CA LYS A 381 -15.47 5.39 -1.53
C LYS A 381 -14.08 5.00 -1.04
N SER A 382 -13.15 5.96 -0.92
CA SER A 382 -11.86 5.77 -0.26
C SER A 382 -11.99 5.97 1.25
N GLN A 383 -12.77 5.13 1.93
CA GLN A 383 -13.12 5.33 3.35
C GLN A 383 -11.90 5.47 4.29
N TYR A 384 -10.73 4.96 3.91
CA TYR A 384 -9.48 5.19 4.65
C TYR A 384 -9.13 6.68 4.82
N LEU A 385 -9.60 7.56 3.92
CA LEU A 385 -9.45 9.01 4.06
C LEU A 385 -10.21 9.59 5.26
N ALA A 386 -11.07 8.82 5.93
CA ALA A 386 -11.67 9.24 7.20
C ALA A 386 -10.62 9.63 8.23
N PHE A 387 -9.42 9.05 8.22
CA PHE A 387 -8.35 9.40 9.13
C PHE A 387 -7.57 10.61 8.62
N ILE A 388 -7.53 11.67 9.40
CA ILE A 388 -6.83 12.94 9.14
C ILE A 388 -7.12 13.60 7.79
N GLU A 389 -8.17 13.18 7.09
CA GLU A 389 -8.56 13.63 5.74
C GLU A 389 -7.48 13.46 4.66
N GLY A 390 -6.50 12.60 4.91
CA GLY A 390 -5.51 12.16 3.94
C GLY A 390 -4.11 12.80 4.05
N ASP A 391 -3.51 13.01 2.90
CA ASP A 391 -2.09 13.32 2.69
C ASP A 391 -1.84 14.80 2.41
N HIS A 392 -2.12 15.63 3.41
CA HIS A 392 -1.87 17.06 3.33
C HIS A 392 -0.37 17.38 3.33
N PRO A 393 0.08 18.44 2.62
CA PRO A 393 1.47 18.91 2.71
C PRO A 393 1.91 19.14 4.15
N LEU A 394 1.11 19.88 4.91
CA LEU A 394 1.26 20.06 6.34
C LEU A 394 -0.11 20.07 7.00
N ALA A 395 -0.28 19.34 8.10
CA ALA A 395 -1.43 19.46 8.98
C ALA A 395 -0.95 19.74 10.40
N HIS A 396 -1.72 20.53 11.15
CA HIS A 396 -1.50 20.78 12.57
C HIS A 396 -2.78 20.51 13.34
N TYR A 397 -2.66 19.75 14.41
CA TYR A 397 -3.71 19.50 15.37
C TYR A 397 -3.31 20.11 16.71
N ASN A 398 -4.08 21.09 17.17
CA ASN A 398 -3.99 21.60 18.53
C ASN A 398 -4.96 20.84 19.43
N THR A 399 -4.43 20.11 20.41
CA THR A 399 -5.22 19.22 21.26
C THR A 399 -5.60 19.89 22.58
N SER A 400 -6.56 19.30 23.28
CA SER A 400 -6.89 19.63 24.67
C SER A 400 -5.86 19.12 25.68
N THR A 401 -4.89 18.31 25.26
CA THR A 401 -3.77 17.84 26.08
C THR A 401 -2.76 18.98 26.26
N LYS A 402 -2.94 19.82 27.29
CA LYS A 402 -2.12 21.03 27.52
C LYS A 402 -0.84 20.78 28.32
N ASN A 403 0.04 19.92 27.77
CA ASN A 403 1.30 19.52 28.41
C ASN A 403 2.54 20.20 27.80
N GLY A 404 2.36 21.10 26.84
CA GLY A 404 3.44 21.79 26.14
C GLY A 404 4.29 20.92 25.22
N ARG A 405 3.97 19.63 25.04
CA ARG A 405 4.72 18.73 24.16
C ARG A 405 4.24 18.83 22.72
N SER A 406 5.20 18.80 21.81
CA SER A 406 4.97 18.86 20.37
C SER A 406 5.63 17.68 19.66
N VAL A 407 4.93 17.08 18.71
CA VAL A 407 5.46 16.01 17.84
C VAL A 407 5.26 16.41 16.37
N ILE A 408 6.22 16.05 15.52
CA ILE A 408 6.00 16.02 14.06
C ILE A 408 6.06 14.60 13.55
N VAL A 409 5.06 14.23 12.76
CA VAL A 409 4.96 12.94 12.07
C VAL A 409 5.31 13.15 10.61
N ILE A 410 6.41 12.55 10.16
CA ILE A 410 6.84 12.53 8.76
C ILE A 410 6.39 11.20 8.16
N LYS A 411 5.49 11.23 7.20
CA LYS A 411 4.72 10.03 6.84
C LYS A 411 4.37 9.92 5.38
N GLU A 412 3.98 8.71 4.98
CA GLU A 412 3.00 8.50 3.90
C GLU A 412 1.65 8.03 4.47
N SER A 413 0.74 7.53 3.63
CA SER A 413 -0.65 7.26 3.98
C SER A 413 -0.86 6.25 5.12
N TYR A 414 0.08 5.34 5.47
CA TYR A 414 -0.05 4.53 6.71
C TYR A 414 -0.12 5.41 7.96
N GLY A 415 0.55 6.57 7.98
CA GLY A 415 0.52 7.50 9.09
C GLY A 415 -0.89 8.02 9.43
N ASN A 416 -1.83 7.97 8.47
CA ASN A 416 -3.16 8.56 8.64
C ASN A 416 -3.92 7.95 9.81
N ALA A 417 -3.98 6.62 9.86
CA ALA A 417 -4.66 5.89 10.93
C ALA A 417 -3.86 5.88 12.25
N PHE A 418 -2.57 6.22 12.23
CA PHE A 418 -1.70 6.26 13.41
C PHE A 418 -1.80 7.59 14.17
N VAL A 419 -1.85 8.72 13.45
CA VAL A 419 -1.87 10.08 14.02
C VAL A 419 -2.94 10.30 15.11
N PRO A 420 -4.20 9.79 14.97
CA PRO A 420 -5.22 9.97 15.99
C PRO A 420 -4.77 9.57 17.40
N TYR A 421 -3.99 8.50 17.54
CA TYR A 421 -3.55 8.01 18.86
C TYR A 421 -2.54 8.93 19.55
N LEU A 422 -1.85 9.81 18.81
CA LEU A 422 -0.92 10.77 19.38
C LEU A 422 -1.61 11.94 20.08
N ALA A 423 -2.89 12.22 19.76
CA ALA A 423 -3.58 13.39 20.28
C ALA A 423 -3.74 13.38 21.81
N SER A 424 -3.73 12.20 22.43
CA SER A 424 -3.77 12.04 23.90
C SER A 424 -2.44 12.36 24.60
N HIS A 425 -1.33 12.47 23.86
CA HIS A 425 0.02 12.58 24.43
C HIS A 425 0.70 13.91 24.14
N TYR A 426 0.21 14.65 23.14
CA TYR A 426 0.85 15.85 22.63
C TYR A 426 -0.15 17.01 22.56
N GLU A 427 0.31 18.20 22.95
CA GLU A 427 -0.43 19.45 22.77
C GLU A 427 -0.52 19.86 21.31
N ASN A 428 0.60 19.69 20.58
CA ASN A 428 0.68 19.98 19.16
C ASN A 428 1.12 18.73 18.40
N VAL A 429 0.29 18.30 17.45
CA VAL A 429 0.63 17.22 16.52
C VAL A 429 0.73 17.82 15.13
N TYR A 430 1.95 17.90 14.60
CA TYR A 430 2.23 18.28 13.23
C TYR A 430 2.35 17.02 12.38
N VAL A 431 1.86 17.06 11.15
CA VAL A 431 1.92 15.94 10.21
C VAL A 431 2.35 16.47 8.86
N ALA A 432 3.44 15.96 8.31
CA ALA A 432 3.97 16.41 7.04
C ALA A 432 4.18 15.23 6.08
N ASP A 433 3.82 15.42 4.82
CA ASP A 433 4.02 14.45 3.76
C ASP A 433 5.13 14.92 2.82
N PRO A 434 6.31 14.27 2.82
CA PRO A 434 7.43 14.63 1.95
C PRO A 434 7.11 14.64 0.45
N ARG A 435 6.05 13.95 0.01
CA ARG A 435 5.66 13.90 -1.41
C ARG A 435 5.08 15.23 -1.90
N SER A 436 4.59 16.08 -1.00
CA SER A 436 3.84 17.29 -1.36
C SER A 436 4.33 18.57 -0.66
N ILE A 437 5.09 18.48 0.43
CA ILE A 437 5.62 19.66 1.15
C ILE A 437 7.05 20.00 0.71
N ASN A 438 7.34 21.31 0.66
CA ASN A 438 8.70 21.82 0.65
C ASN A 438 8.96 22.54 1.99
N MET A 439 9.91 22.04 2.77
CA MET A 439 10.24 22.59 4.08
C MET A 439 11.71 22.35 4.45
N ASP A 440 12.26 23.18 5.33
CA ASP A 440 13.48 22.87 6.08
C ASP A 440 13.05 22.22 7.40
N LEU A 441 13.17 20.90 7.49
CA LEU A 441 12.68 20.12 8.64
C LEU A 441 13.46 20.43 9.93
N PRO A 442 14.81 20.47 9.95
CA PRO A 442 15.55 20.92 11.13
C PRO A 442 15.13 22.30 11.63
N ALA A 443 15.00 23.30 10.74
CA ALA A 443 14.56 24.63 11.14
C ALA A 443 13.12 24.61 11.68
N PHE A 444 12.21 23.91 11.00
CA PHE A 444 10.82 23.79 11.46
C PHE A 444 10.71 23.16 12.86
N VAL A 445 11.53 22.13 13.14
CA VAL A 445 11.60 21.47 14.44
C VAL A 445 12.04 22.45 15.53
N GLN A 446 13.07 23.25 15.25
CA GLN A 446 13.56 24.26 16.18
C GLN A 446 12.52 25.37 16.41
N ASP A 447 11.97 25.94 15.34
CA ASP A 447 11.04 27.08 15.39
C ASP A 447 9.73 26.75 16.12
N ASN A 448 9.28 25.49 16.05
CA ASN A 448 8.05 25.03 16.68
C ASN A 448 8.27 24.29 18.00
N ASN A 449 9.50 24.28 18.54
CA ASN A 449 9.87 23.59 19.78
C ASN A 449 9.40 22.12 19.81
N ILE A 450 9.61 21.40 18.71
CA ILE A 450 9.20 20.00 18.58
C ILE A 450 10.10 19.12 19.47
N ASN A 451 9.48 18.22 20.25
CA ASN A 451 10.18 17.32 21.17
C ASN A 451 10.45 15.96 20.55
N ASP A 452 9.55 15.46 19.70
CA ASP A 452 9.65 14.14 19.10
C ASP A 452 9.40 14.24 17.58
N ILE A 453 10.22 13.53 16.80
CA ILE A 453 10.03 13.37 15.36
C ILE A 453 9.75 11.89 15.12
N VAL A 454 8.59 11.57 14.56
CA VAL A 454 8.22 10.19 14.19
C VAL A 454 8.25 10.09 12.68
N VAL A 455 9.22 9.36 12.14
CA VAL A 455 9.20 8.97 10.73
C VAL A 455 8.48 7.62 10.65
N ILE A 456 7.32 7.60 10.01
CA ILE A 456 6.45 6.41 9.91
C ILE A 456 6.16 6.09 8.46
N ASN A 457 6.47 4.86 8.07
CA ASN A 457 6.32 4.37 6.71
C ASN A 457 5.97 2.87 6.71
N TYR A 458 5.22 2.40 5.73
CA TYR A 458 5.26 0.98 5.38
C TYR A 458 6.50 0.66 4.54
N THR A 459 6.88 -0.62 4.49
CA THR A 459 8.16 -1.07 3.91
C THR A 459 8.37 -0.75 2.43
N PHE A 460 7.31 -0.52 1.62
CA PHE A 460 7.51 -0.11 0.22
C PHE A 460 7.87 1.37 0.09
N ALA A 461 7.51 2.22 1.07
CA ALA A 461 7.72 3.66 0.98
C ALA A 461 9.21 4.03 0.88
N ILE A 462 10.10 3.21 1.45
CA ILE A 462 11.57 3.38 1.34
C ILE A 462 12.07 3.29 -0.11
N SER A 463 11.26 2.71 -1.00
CA SER A 463 11.54 2.58 -2.43
C SER A 463 10.77 3.58 -3.29
N ASN A 464 9.90 4.41 -2.70
CA ASN A 464 9.13 5.43 -3.41
C ASN A 464 10.01 6.66 -3.63
N SER A 465 10.41 6.91 -4.88
CA SER A 465 11.32 8.02 -5.22
C SER A 465 10.76 9.38 -4.82
N LYS A 466 9.46 9.63 -4.97
CA LYS A 466 8.85 10.92 -4.59
C LYS A 466 8.98 11.17 -3.10
N TRP A 467 8.67 10.16 -2.28
CA TRP A 467 8.78 10.29 -0.83
C TRP A 467 10.24 10.47 -0.41
N VAL A 468 11.14 9.60 -0.90
CA VAL A 468 12.56 9.61 -0.52
C VAL A 468 13.27 10.89 -0.96
N GLU A 469 13.04 11.36 -2.19
CA GLU A 469 13.61 12.62 -2.68
C GLU A 469 13.03 13.83 -1.94
N GLY A 470 11.73 13.82 -1.66
CA GLY A 470 11.07 14.83 -0.85
C GLY A 470 11.67 14.91 0.55
N PHE A 471 11.84 13.77 1.20
CA PHE A 471 12.39 13.69 2.54
C PHE A 471 13.86 14.13 2.58
N ASN A 472 14.66 13.71 1.59
CA ASN A 472 16.04 14.19 1.43
C ASN A 472 16.11 15.72 1.30
N LYS A 473 15.23 16.34 0.49
CA LYS A 473 15.15 17.80 0.36
C LYS A 473 14.77 18.46 1.68
N MET A 474 13.88 17.85 2.46
CA MET A 474 13.47 18.38 3.76
C MET A 474 14.59 18.40 4.79
N ILE A 475 15.52 17.44 4.72
CA ILE A 475 16.67 17.36 5.63
C ILE A 475 17.73 18.40 5.27
N GLY A 476 17.88 18.74 3.98
CA GLY A 476 18.92 19.62 3.45
C GLY A 476 20.20 18.90 3.05
#